data_AF-A0A7C3DWJ5-F1
#
_entry.id   AF-A0A7C3DWJ5-F1
#
_cell.length_a   1.000
_cell.length_b   1.000
_cell.length_c   1.000
_cell.angle_alpha   90.00
_cell.angle_beta   90.00
_cell.angle_gamma   90.00
#
_symmetry.space_group_name_H-M   'P 1'
#
loop_
_entity.id
_entity.type
_entity.pdbx_description
1 polymer ?
#
loop_
_entity_poly.entity_id
_entity_poly.type
_entity_poly.pdbx_seq_one_letter_code
_entity_poly.pdbx_strand_id
1 'polypeptide(L)'
;MSRRWRWSALEAQIPLPELPAFHRAFLKLHRPELAAETLPLRRVQQYVSQTLHLLEKEGKAWSVEGDFELELDCIPLPYRRQLSD
;
A
#
# COMPACT_ATOMS: atom_id res chain seq x y z
N MET A 1 -7.29 20.33 -1.28
CA MET A 1 -6.41 19.55 -0.38
C MET A 1 -6.50 18.10 -0.79
N SER A 2 -5.40 17.47 -1.18
CA SER A 2 -5.41 16.03 -1.50
C SER A 2 -5.66 15.24 -0.22
N ARG A 3 -6.75 14.47 -0.17
CA ARG A 3 -7.05 13.59 0.97
C ARG A 3 -5.97 12.50 1.00
N ARG A 4 -5.26 12.39 2.12
CA ARG A 4 -4.25 11.37 2.36
C ARG A 4 -4.81 10.30 3.29
N TRP A 5 -4.28 9.10 3.18
CA TRP A 5 -4.74 7.94 3.93
C TRP A 5 -3.57 7.29 4.65
N ARG A 6 -3.72 7.07 5.96
CA ARG A 6 -2.74 6.34 6.77
C ARG A 6 -2.73 4.87 6.37
N TRP A 7 -1.55 4.32 6.09
CA TRP A 7 -1.36 2.94 5.66
C TRP A 7 -1.89 1.96 6.69
N SER A 8 -1.58 2.15 7.96
CA SER A 8 -2.14 1.32 9.05
C SER A 8 -3.67 1.35 9.10
N ALA A 9 -4.28 2.51 8.82
CA ALA A 9 -5.74 2.64 8.77
C ALA A 9 -6.34 1.92 7.56
N LEU A 10 -5.63 1.87 6.43
CA LEU A 10 -6.02 1.05 5.27
C LEU A 10 -5.98 -0.44 5.63
N GLU A 11 -4.88 -0.90 6.23
CA GLU A 11 -4.73 -2.29 6.65
C GLU A 11 -5.80 -2.70 7.67
N ALA A 12 -6.12 -1.82 8.64
CA ALA A 12 -7.12 -2.09 9.67
C ALA A 12 -8.55 -2.25 9.11
N GLN A 13 -8.85 -1.67 7.95
CA GLN A 13 -10.15 -1.78 7.29
C GLN A 13 -10.29 -3.06 6.43
N ILE A 14 -9.18 -3.75 6.17
CA ILE A 14 -9.14 -4.93 5.31
C ILE A 14 -9.23 -6.19 6.18
N PRO A 15 -10.13 -7.15 5.85
CA PRO A 15 -10.16 -8.43 6.56
C PRO A 15 -8.79 -9.11 6.54
N LEU A 16 -8.35 -9.67 7.68
CA LEU A 16 -7.03 -10.32 7.79
C LEU A 16 -6.71 -11.33 6.66
N PRO A 17 -7.65 -12.18 6.18
CA PRO A 17 -7.39 -13.09 5.06
C PRO A 17 -7.12 -12.38 3.72
N GLU A 18 -7.59 -11.14 3.56
CA GLU A 18 -7.45 -10.34 2.34
C GLU A 18 -6.22 -9.42 2.34
N LEU A 19 -5.59 -9.18 3.50
CA LEU A 19 -4.38 -8.35 3.62
C LEU A 19 -3.25 -8.78 2.65
N PRO A 20 -2.92 -10.09 2.51
CA PRO A 20 -1.93 -10.51 1.52
C PRO A 20 -2.28 -10.15 0.08
N ALA A 21 -3.57 -10.17 -0.28
CA ALA A 21 -4.02 -9.77 -1.62
C ALA A 21 -3.87 -8.26 -1.82
N PHE A 22 -4.18 -7.47 -0.79
CA PHE A 22 -3.96 -6.02 -0.80
C PHE A 22 -2.49 -5.67 -1.01
N HIS A 23 -1.59 -6.28 -0.25
CA HIS A 23 -0.14 -6.05 -0.39
C HIS A 23 0.36 -6.41 -1.79
N ARG A 24 -0.10 -7.52 -2.36
CA ARG A 24 0.26 -7.90 -3.73
C ARG A 24 -0.30 -6.95 -4.77
N ALA A 25 -1.54 -6.49 -4.62
CA ALA A 25 -2.12 -5.48 -5.50
C ALA A 25 -1.37 -4.15 -5.42
N PHE A 26 -0.90 -3.76 -4.23
CA PHE A 26 -0.05 -2.58 -4.02
C PHE A 26 1.29 -2.73 -4.73
N LEU A 27 1.95 -3.89 -4.61
CA LEU A 27 3.17 -4.15 -5.35
C LEU A 27 2.95 -4.19 -6.86
N LYS A 28 1.85 -4.77 -7.34
CA LYS A 28 1.52 -4.80 -8.76
C LYS A 28 1.33 -3.39 -9.36
N LEU A 29 0.80 -2.46 -8.56
CA LEU A 29 0.61 -1.07 -8.97
C LEU A 29 1.95 -0.31 -9.09
N HIS A 30 2.85 -0.47 -8.12
CA HIS A 30 4.08 0.33 -8.01
C HIS A 30 5.35 -0.37 -8.51
N ARG A 31 5.31 -1.69 -8.63
CA ARG A 31 6.40 -2.57 -9.09
C ARG A 31 5.82 -3.66 -10.01
N PRO A 32 5.25 -3.32 -11.17
CA PRO A 32 4.62 -4.29 -12.07
C PRO A 32 5.59 -5.37 -12.59
N GLU A 33 6.89 -5.10 -12.59
CA GLU A 33 7.96 -6.04 -12.91
C GLU A 33 8.14 -7.15 -11.87
N LEU A 34 7.60 -6.96 -10.66
CA LEU A 34 7.69 -7.91 -9.57
C LEU A 34 6.54 -8.91 -9.65
N ALA A 35 6.86 -10.20 -9.76
CA ALA A 35 5.87 -11.29 -9.74
C ALA A 35 5.28 -11.51 -8.34
N ALA A 36 4.59 -10.51 -7.77
CA ALA A 36 4.12 -10.48 -6.38
C ALA A 36 3.24 -11.69 -6.00
N GLU A 37 2.49 -12.22 -6.97
CA GLU A 37 1.63 -13.40 -6.81
C GLU A 37 2.43 -14.69 -6.50
N THR A 38 3.66 -14.80 -7.02
CA THR A 38 4.50 -15.99 -6.82
C THR A 38 5.43 -15.87 -5.62
N LEU A 39 5.49 -14.70 -5.00
CA LEU A 39 6.40 -14.45 -3.88
C LEU A 39 5.83 -14.97 -2.56
N PRO A 40 6.70 -15.51 -1.68
CA PRO A 40 6.31 -15.83 -0.31
C PRO A 40 5.95 -14.55 0.45
N LEU A 41 5.00 -14.64 1.39
CA LEU A 41 4.43 -13.49 2.08
C LEU A 41 5.48 -12.60 2.78
N ARG A 42 6.51 -13.21 3.38
CA ARG A 42 7.61 -12.46 3.99
C ARG A 42 8.32 -11.54 3.00
N ARG A 43 8.50 -11.98 1.74
CA ARG A 43 9.10 -11.15 0.68
C ARG A 43 8.15 -10.05 0.24
N VAL A 44 6.85 -10.35 0.11
CA VAL A 44 5.82 -9.35 -0.18
C VAL A 44 5.87 -8.22 0.84
N GLN A 45 5.86 -8.53 2.14
CA GLN A 45 5.94 -7.51 3.21
C GLN A 45 7.22 -6.67 3.12
N GLN A 46 8.39 -7.30 2.88
CA GLN A 46 9.63 -6.56 2.68
C GLN A 46 9.57 -5.58 1.51
N TYR A 47 8.97 -6.00 0.38
CA TYR A 47 8.81 -5.13 -0.77
C TYR A 47 7.78 -4.03 -0.55
N VAL A 48 6.73 -4.28 0.23
CA VAL A 48 5.76 -3.25 0.61
C VAL A 48 6.46 -2.12 1.35
N SER A 49 7.22 -2.44 2.41
CA SER A 49 7.97 -1.42 3.17
C SER A 49 8.96 -0.65 2.28
N GLN A 50 9.69 -1.36 1.40
CA GLN A 50 10.60 -0.70 0.44
C GLN A 50 9.85 0.21 -0.54
N THR A 51 8.63 -0.15 -0.93
CA THR A 51 7.80 0.64 -1.84
C THR A 51 7.24 1.88 -1.14
N LEU A 52 6.82 1.77 0.13
CA LEU A 52 6.39 2.93 0.92
C LEU A 52 7.50 3.97 1.05
N HIS A 53 8.73 3.54 1.36
CA HIS A 53 9.89 4.45 1.38
C HIS A 53 10.27 4.99 0.00
N LEU A 54 10.02 4.23 -1.08
CA LEU A 54 10.23 4.73 -2.44
C LEU A 54 9.24 5.87 -2.75
N LEU A 55 7.95 5.65 -2.44
CA LEU A 55 6.91 6.66 -2.64
C LEU A 55 7.14 7.91 -1.80
N GLU A 56 7.69 7.76 -0.60
CA GLU A 56 8.12 8.88 0.24
C GLU A 56 9.19 9.73 -0.47
N LYS A 57 10.21 9.09 -1.03
CA LYS A 57 11.26 9.76 -1.81
C LYS A 57 10.73 10.45 -3.06
N GLU A 58 9.67 9.90 -3.65
CA GLU A 58 8.98 10.48 -4.82
C GLU A 58 7.98 11.59 -4.44
N GLY A 59 7.79 11.89 -3.15
CA GLY A 59 6.84 12.89 -2.67
C GLY A 59 5.37 12.47 -2.77
N LYS A 60 5.09 11.17 -2.92
CA LYS A 60 3.75 10.56 -3.01
C LYS A 60 3.30 9.90 -1.70
N ALA A 61 4.21 9.75 -0.75
CA ALA A 61 3.96 9.31 0.61
C ALA A 61 4.66 10.21 1.62
N TRP A 62 4.24 10.13 2.88
CA TRP A 62 4.84 10.88 3.99
C TRP A 62 4.94 9.98 5.23
N SER A 63 6.13 9.86 5.82
CA SER A 63 6.26 9.22 7.13
C SER A 63 5.65 10.10 8.22
N VAL A 64 4.71 9.56 8.99
CA VAL A 64 4.01 10.27 10.08
C VAL A 64 3.91 9.33 11.28
N GLU A 65 4.54 9.69 12.40
CA GLU A 65 4.44 8.96 13.68
C GLU A 65 4.79 7.46 13.61
N GLY A 66 5.69 7.07 12.70
CA GLY A 66 6.06 5.65 12.49
C GLY A 66 5.13 4.88 11.54
N ASP A 67 4.21 5.58 10.87
CA ASP A 67 3.34 5.08 9.80
C ASP A 67 3.59 5.85 8.49
N PHE A 68 2.86 5.51 7.43
CA PHE A 68 2.88 6.23 6.14
C PHE A 68 1.52 6.80 5.81
N GLU A 69 1.49 8.03 5.34
CA GLU A 69 0.34 8.61 4.65
C GLU A 69 0.54 8.56 3.14
N LEU A 70 -0.46 8.15 2.39
CA LEU A 70 -0.43 8.00 0.94
C LEU A 70 -1.52 8.83 0.27
N GLU A 71 -1.23 9.34 -0.92
CA GLU A 71 -2.28 9.84 -1.80
C GLU A 71 -3.19 8.71 -2.28
N LEU A 72 -4.46 9.02 -2.56
CA LEU A 72 -5.44 8.04 -3.05
C LEU A 72 -4.96 7.29 -4.30
N ASP A 73 -4.22 7.97 -5.18
CA ASP A 73 -3.69 7.36 -6.40
C ASP A 73 -2.58 6.33 -6.17
N CYS A 74 -1.99 6.30 -4.98
CA CYS A 74 -1.03 5.28 -4.59
C CYS A 74 -1.69 4.01 -4.02
N ILE A 75 -3.02 4.00 -3.84
CA ILE A 75 -3.76 2.86 -3.31
C ILE A 75 -4.30 2.04 -4.49
N PRO A 76 -4.30 0.69 -4.46
CA PRO A 76 -4.85 -0.09 -5.56
C PRO A 76 -6.36 0.11 -5.72
N LEU A 77 -6.83 0.23 -6.97
CA LEU A 77 -8.24 0.53 -7.30
C LEU A 77 -9.30 -0.29 -6.55
N PRO A 78 -9.15 -1.62 -6.34
CA PRO A 78 -10.15 -2.41 -5.61
C PRO A 78 -10.38 -1.92 -4.18
N TYR A 79 -9.34 -1.37 -3.55
CA TYR A 79 -9.33 -0.95 -2.15
C TYR A 79 -9.62 0.54 -1.97
N ARG A 80 -9.61 1.34 -3.05
CA ARG A 80 -10.04 2.76 -3.01
C ARG A 80 -11.52 2.92 -2.70
N ARG A 81 -12.36 1.97 -3.15
CA ARG A 81 -13.82 2.06 -2.99
C ARG A 81 -14.26 1.99 -1.53
N GLN A 82 -13.46 1.35 -0.67
CA GLN A 82 -13.70 1.27 0.77
C GLN A 82 -13.36 2.58 1.49
N LEU A 83 -12.73 3.54 0.81
CA LEU A 83 -12.28 4.83 1.35
C LEU A 83 -13.22 5.99 0.96
N SER A 84 -14.32 5.70 0.29
CA SER A 84 -15.34 6.69 -0.09
C SER A 84 -16.46 6.71 0.96
N ASP A 85 -16.14 7.24 2.14
CA ASP A 85 -17.11 7.86 3.06
C ASP A 85 -16.57 9.25 3.47
#